data_AF-A0A2S6NKC1-F1
#
_entry.id   AF-A0A2S6NKC1-F1
#
_cell.length_a   1.000
_cell.length_b   1.000
_cell.length_c   1.000
_cell.angle_alpha   90.00
_cell.angle_beta   90.00
_cell.angle_gamma   90.00
#
_symmetry.space_group_name_H-M   'P 1'
#
loop_
_entity.id
_entity.type
_entity.pdbx_description
1 polymer ?
#
loop_
_entity_poly.entity_id
_entity_poly.type
_entity_poly.pdbx_seq_one_letter_code
_entity_poly.pdbx_strand_id
1 'polypeptide(L)'
;MSFHRVPLLSAGLAALCLPLLAAPAARADGLISRVATVHVSVPGVESQAQLADRLRAQGYTDVVMSSVYPTPVNPCPQSNPSWTSHPELTPVHAGWNGVASKDGQVVQVYAELPSRWN
;
A
#
# COMPACT_ATOMS: atom_id res chain seq x y z
N MET A 1 -33.96 60.17 25.97
CA MET A 1 -32.67 60.88 25.94
C MET A 1 -31.73 60.11 26.86
N SER A 2 -30.82 59.29 26.29
CA SER A 2 -29.35 59.53 26.27
C SER A 2 -28.81 60.03 27.62
N PHE A 3 -27.78 59.44 28.23
CA PHE A 3 -26.50 59.04 27.65
C PHE A 3 -25.86 57.88 28.42
N HIS A 4 -25.33 56.89 27.68
CA HIS A 4 -24.31 55.97 28.17
C HIS A 4 -22.95 56.68 28.20
N ARG A 5 -22.16 56.49 29.26
CA ARG A 5 -20.75 56.89 29.34
C ARG A 5 -19.89 55.72 29.88
N VAL A 6 -19.36 54.92 28.94
CA VAL A 6 -17.93 54.72 28.56
C VAL A 6 -16.86 55.20 29.57
N PRO A 7 -15.60 54.68 29.62
CA PRO A 7 -14.95 53.45 29.09
C PRO A 7 -14.23 52.63 30.21
N LEU A 8 -13.59 51.50 29.88
CA LEU A 8 -12.22 51.24 30.35
C LEU A 8 -11.55 50.19 29.44
N LEU A 9 -10.60 50.69 28.66
CA LEU A 9 -9.60 49.91 27.93
C LEU A 9 -8.71 49.17 28.92
N SER A 10 -8.57 47.86 28.77
CA SER A 10 -7.44 47.07 29.26
C SER A 10 -7.39 45.81 28.40
N ALA A 11 -6.52 45.78 27.40
CA ALA A 11 -5.07 45.56 27.48
C ALA A 11 -4.83 44.14 26.95
N GLY A 12 -4.00 44.08 25.92
CA GLY A 12 -3.79 42.90 25.10
C GLY A 12 -3.36 41.69 25.90
N LEU A 13 -3.96 40.56 25.55
CA LEU A 13 -3.29 39.27 25.66
C LEU A 13 -2.99 38.87 24.22
N ALA A 14 -1.80 39.26 23.78
CA ALA A 14 -1.16 38.69 22.61
C ALA A 14 -1.03 37.18 22.87
N ALA A 15 -1.99 36.41 22.40
CA ALA A 15 -1.79 34.99 22.22
C ALA A 15 -0.63 34.87 21.23
N LEU A 16 0.55 34.53 21.74
CA LEU A 16 1.63 34.02 20.93
C LEU A 16 1.07 32.82 20.16
N CYS A 17 0.62 33.07 18.93
CA CYS A 17 0.64 32.09 17.88
C CYS A 17 2.11 31.78 17.63
N LEU A 18 2.71 30.94 18.47
CA LEU A 18 3.86 30.15 18.06
C LEU A 18 3.33 29.31 16.88
N PRO A 19 3.81 29.49 15.65
CA PRO A 19 3.75 28.39 14.73
C PRO A 19 4.62 27.33 15.39
N LEU A 20 4.00 26.33 16.00
CA LEU A 20 4.62 25.01 16.01
C LEU A 20 4.80 24.72 14.53
N LEU A 21 5.97 25.08 13.99
CA LEU A 21 6.56 24.39 12.87
C LEU A 21 6.60 22.95 13.34
N ALA A 22 5.52 22.21 13.07
CA ALA A 22 5.55 20.79 12.94
C ALA A 22 6.52 20.55 11.80
N ALA A 23 7.82 20.51 12.15
CA ALA A 23 8.82 19.94 11.28
C ALA A 23 8.25 18.56 10.94
N PRO A 24 7.92 18.28 9.66
CA PRO A 24 7.64 16.92 9.30
C PRO A 24 8.88 16.15 9.75
N ALA A 25 8.70 15.19 10.66
CA ALA A 25 9.74 14.28 11.02
C ALA A 25 10.18 13.62 9.72
N ALA A 26 11.27 14.11 9.16
CA ALA A 26 11.89 13.54 7.98
C ALA A 26 12.29 12.13 8.41
N ARG A 27 11.46 11.15 8.04
CA ARG A 27 11.80 9.75 8.22
C ARG A 27 13.05 9.54 7.40
N ALA A 28 14.16 9.37 8.09
CA ALA A 28 15.37 8.81 7.53
C ALA A 28 15.07 7.34 7.19
N ASP A 29 14.34 7.10 6.10
CA ASP A 29 14.23 5.79 5.46
C ASP A 29 15.53 5.56 4.68
N GLY A 30 16.63 5.47 5.41
CA GLY A 30 17.97 5.25 4.90
C GLY A 30 18.30 3.77 4.80
N LEU A 31 18.59 3.34 3.58
CA LEU A 31 19.50 2.25 3.17
C LEU A 31 19.00 0.81 3.04
N ILE A 32 17.79 0.45 3.46
CA ILE A 32 17.16 -0.80 3.00
C ILE A 32 15.66 -0.54 2.77
N SER A 33 15.28 -0.18 1.55
CA SER A 33 13.87 -0.13 1.14
C SER A 33 13.33 -1.56 1.09
N ARG A 34 12.91 -2.10 2.24
CA ARG A 34 12.15 -3.36 2.27
C ARG A 34 10.75 -3.07 1.75
N VAL A 35 10.49 -3.45 0.51
CA VAL A 35 9.13 -3.46 -0.03
C VAL A 35 8.31 -4.42 0.84
N ALA A 36 7.25 -3.93 1.46
CA ALA A 36 6.38 -4.75 2.30
C ALA A 36 5.80 -5.92 1.49
N THR A 37 5.49 -7.04 2.13
CA THR A 37 4.94 -8.23 1.47
C THR A 37 3.60 -8.59 2.08
N VAL A 38 2.58 -8.77 1.25
CA VAL A 38 1.30 -9.36 1.65
C VAL A 38 1.32 -10.85 1.35
N HIS A 39 1.01 -11.65 2.36
CA HIS A 39 0.86 -13.10 2.24
C HIS A 39 -0.61 -13.42 2.02
N VAL A 40 -0.90 -14.15 0.94
CA VAL A 40 -2.26 -14.48 0.54
C VAL A 40 -2.40 -15.99 0.40
N SER A 41 -3.25 -16.60 1.21
CA SER A 41 -3.55 -18.03 1.06
C SER A 41 -4.43 -18.26 -0.18
N VAL A 42 -3.99 -19.14 -1.08
CA VAL A 42 -4.66 -19.40 -2.36
C VAL A 42 -5.04 -20.88 -2.49
N PRO A 43 -6.25 -21.23 -2.96
CA PRO A 43 -6.72 -22.61 -3.01
C PRO A 43 -6.03 -23.46 -4.11
N GLY A 44 -5.16 -22.85 -4.93
CA GLY A 44 -4.36 -23.53 -5.96
C GLY A 44 -5.02 -23.76 -7.32
N VAL A 45 -6.30 -23.41 -7.46
CA VAL A 45 -7.02 -23.34 -8.74
C VAL A 45 -7.40 -21.91 -9.13
N GLU A 46 -6.95 -20.93 -8.34
CA GLU A 46 -7.26 -19.52 -8.54
C GLU A 46 -6.42 -18.93 -9.69
N SER A 47 -7.06 -18.15 -10.57
CA SER A 47 -6.37 -17.39 -11.61
C SER A 47 -5.82 -16.07 -11.09
N GLN A 48 -4.85 -15.51 -11.79
CA GLN A 48 -4.27 -14.21 -11.44
C GLN A 48 -5.32 -13.09 -11.45
N ALA A 49 -6.32 -13.14 -12.34
CA ALA A 49 -7.44 -12.21 -12.34
C ALA A 49 -8.28 -12.32 -11.05
N GLN A 50 -8.60 -13.53 -10.61
CA GLN A 50 -9.36 -13.76 -9.37
C GLN A 50 -8.60 -13.27 -8.13
N LEU A 51 -7.30 -13.54 -8.06
CA LEU A 51 -6.44 -13.00 -7.00
C LEU A 51 -6.42 -11.47 -7.02
N ALA A 52 -6.28 -10.86 -8.20
CA ALA A 52 -6.27 -9.41 -8.33
C ALA A 52 -7.60 -8.77 -7.90
N ASP A 53 -8.74 -9.38 -8.25
CA ASP A 53 -10.06 -8.91 -7.84
C ASP A 53 -10.26 -9.03 -6.31
N ARG A 54 -9.77 -10.11 -5.70
CA ARG A 54 -9.80 -10.24 -4.23
C ARG A 54 -8.93 -9.19 -3.54
N LEU A 55 -7.75 -8.89 -4.07
CA LEU A 55 -6.91 -7.81 -3.55
C LEU A 55 -7.63 -6.46 -3.66
N ARG A 56 -8.25 -6.16 -4.80
CA ARG A 56 -9.05 -4.93 -4.97
C ARG A 56 -10.20 -4.86 -3.96
N ALA A 57 -10.90 -5.97 -3.72
CA ALA A 57 -11.97 -6.04 -2.71
C ALA A 57 -11.46 -5.79 -1.28
N GLN A 58 -10.17 -6.03 -1.00
CA GLN A 58 -9.51 -5.75 0.28
C GLN A 58 -8.89 -4.34 0.37
N GLY A 59 -9.14 -3.49 -0.63
CA GLY A 59 -8.68 -2.10 -0.69
C GLY A 59 -7.28 -1.91 -1.30
N TYR A 60 -6.72 -2.93 -1.97
CA TYR A 60 -5.47 -2.74 -2.71
C TYR A 60 -5.73 -2.08 -4.07
N THR A 61 -4.84 -1.17 -4.49
CA THR A 61 -4.84 -0.50 -5.79
C THR A 61 -3.64 -0.93 -6.64
N ASP A 62 -3.55 -0.47 -7.89
CA ASP A 62 -2.40 -0.67 -8.78
C ASP A 62 -1.89 -2.12 -8.85
N VAL A 63 -2.85 -3.06 -8.83
CA VAL A 63 -2.56 -4.49 -8.78
C VAL A 63 -2.00 -4.94 -10.13
N VAL A 64 -0.73 -5.32 -10.15
CA VAL A 64 -0.02 -5.83 -11.34
C VAL A 64 0.52 -7.22 -11.04
N MET A 65 -0.03 -8.22 -11.72
CA MET A 65 0.42 -9.61 -11.65
C MET A 65 1.57 -9.87 -12.62
N SER A 66 2.54 -10.68 -12.20
CA SER A 66 3.65 -11.13 -13.04
C SER A 66 3.23 -12.34 -13.85
N SER A 67 3.52 -12.33 -15.15
CA SER A 67 3.32 -13.49 -16.04
C SER A 67 4.44 -14.53 -15.93
N VAL A 68 5.48 -14.27 -15.13
CA VAL A 68 6.67 -15.12 -15.02
C VAL A 68 6.61 -15.90 -13.70
N TYR A 69 6.90 -17.20 -13.79
CA TYR A 69 6.95 -18.07 -12.62
C TYR A 69 8.14 -17.71 -11.70
N PRO A 70 7.94 -17.58 -10.37
CA PRO A 70 9.02 -17.35 -9.43
C PRO A 70 9.94 -18.57 -9.33
N THR A 71 11.25 -18.39 -9.50
CA THR A 71 12.24 -19.48 -9.45
C THR A 71 13.29 -19.22 -8.37
N PRO A 72 14.09 -20.20 -7.93
CA PRO A 72 15.14 -19.96 -6.94
C PRO A 72 16.17 -18.89 -7.36
N VAL A 73 16.42 -18.74 -8.67
CA VAL A 73 17.35 -17.73 -9.22
C VAL A 73 16.67 -16.40 -9.56
N ASN A 74 15.34 -16.38 -9.57
CA ASN A 74 14.51 -15.18 -9.77
C ASN A 74 13.25 -15.28 -8.91
N PRO A 75 13.37 -15.12 -7.57
CA PRO A 75 12.26 -15.37 -6.65
C PRO A 75 11.18 -14.29 -6.74
N CYS A 76 11.55 -13.08 -7.16
CA CYS A 76 10.66 -11.91 -7.27
C CYS A 76 10.64 -11.44 -8.73
N PRO A 77 9.99 -12.19 -9.65
CA PRO A 77 9.96 -11.83 -11.05
C PRO A 77 9.30 -10.47 -11.26
N GLN A 78 9.78 -9.73 -12.26
CA GLN A 78 9.27 -8.42 -12.58
C GLN A 78 7.77 -8.49 -12.96
N SER A 79 7.01 -7.52 -12.47
CA SER A 79 5.60 -7.33 -12.80
C SER A 79 5.48 -6.26 -13.88
N ASN A 80 4.78 -6.56 -14.96
CA ASN A 80 4.48 -5.58 -16.00
C ASN A 80 3.09 -5.87 -16.58
N PRO A 81 2.13 -4.92 -16.52
CA PRO A 81 0.79 -5.16 -17.04
C PRO A 81 0.77 -5.44 -18.55
N SER A 82 1.76 -4.97 -19.32
CA SER A 82 1.84 -5.28 -20.76
C SER A 82 2.32 -6.70 -21.07
N TRP A 83 2.87 -7.42 -20.09
CA TRP A 83 3.39 -8.78 -20.26
C TRP A 83 2.41 -9.88 -19.86
N THR A 84 1.34 -9.53 -19.15
CA THR A 84 0.32 -10.48 -18.70
C THR A 84 -0.88 -10.38 -19.63
N SER A 85 -0.84 -11.15 -20.73
CA SER A 85 -1.84 -11.05 -21.81
C SER A 85 -3.19 -11.69 -21.48
N HIS A 86 -3.22 -12.70 -20.59
CA HIS A 86 -4.43 -13.46 -20.21
C HIS A 86 -4.47 -13.79 -18.71
N PRO A 87 -4.57 -12.80 -17.81
CA PRO A 87 -4.60 -13.02 -16.36
C PRO A 87 -5.77 -13.92 -15.90
N GLU A 88 -6.85 -14.00 -16.68
CA GLU A 88 -8.01 -14.86 -16.44
C GLU A 88 -7.72 -16.35 -16.65
N LEU A 89 -6.75 -16.68 -17.51
CA LEU A 89 -6.32 -18.06 -17.78
C LEU A 89 -5.00 -18.42 -17.07
N THR A 90 -4.27 -17.42 -16.57
CA THR A 90 -2.98 -17.62 -15.93
C THR A 90 -3.18 -18.04 -14.47
N PRO A 91 -2.68 -19.20 -14.04
CA PRO A 91 -2.82 -19.64 -12.66
C PRO A 91 -1.93 -18.84 -11.71
N VAL A 92 -2.35 -18.74 -10.44
CA VAL A 92 -1.48 -18.27 -9.35
C VAL A 92 -0.46 -19.35 -9.01
N HIS A 93 0.77 -18.96 -8.76
CA HIS A 93 1.87 -19.84 -8.37
C HIS A 93 2.20 -19.71 -6.89
N ALA A 94 2.82 -20.72 -6.25
CA ALA A 94 3.41 -20.49 -4.94
C ALA A 94 4.55 -19.47 -5.06
N GLY A 95 4.63 -18.54 -4.11
CA GLY A 95 5.67 -17.52 -4.09
C GLY A 95 5.19 -16.16 -4.57
N TRP A 96 6.10 -15.34 -5.10
CA TRP A 96 5.77 -14.00 -5.59
C TRP A 96 5.00 -14.04 -6.90
N ASN A 97 3.85 -13.38 -6.92
CA ASN A 97 2.96 -13.33 -8.08
C ASN A 97 2.77 -11.92 -8.63
N GLY A 98 3.22 -10.89 -7.92
CA GLY A 98 3.06 -9.54 -8.42
C GLY A 98 3.30 -8.47 -7.36
N VAL A 99 2.80 -7.28 -7.67
CA VAL A 99 2.80 -6.12 -6.77
C VAL A 99 1.41 -5.50 -6.71
N ALA A 100 1.13 -4.81 -5.63
CA ALA A 100 -0.06 -3.99 -5.44
C ALA A 100 0.29 -2.78 -4.58
N SER A 101 -0.61 -1.83 -4.46
CA SER A 101 -0.47 -0.67 -3.58
C SER A 101 -1.52 -0.70 -2.47
N LYS A 102 -1.16 -0.30 -1.26
CA LYS A 102 -2.10 -0.09 -0.14
C LYS A 102 -1.61 1.06 0.73
N ASP A 103 -2.51 1.97 1.08
CA ASP A 103 -2.20 3.15 1.91
C ASP A 103 -1.01 3.97 1.37
N GLY A 104 -0.87 4.05 0.03
CA GLY A 104 0.22 4.76 -0.65
C GLY A 104 1.56 4.01 -0.70
N GLN A 105 1.61 2.76 -0.25
CA GLN A 105 2.81 1.92 -0.26
C GLN A 105 2.69 0.77 -1.25
N VAL A 106 3.75 0.53 -2.02
CA VAL A 106 3.86 -0.66 -2.86
C VAL A 106 4.16 -1.88 -1.97
N VAL A 107 3.38 -2.93 -2.15
CA VAL A 107 3.53 -4.24 -1.52
C VAL A 107 3.78 -5.30 -2.57
N GLN A 108 4.57 -6.30 -2.22
CA GLN A 108 4.74 -7.53 -2.99
C GLN A 108 3.64 -8.52 -2.62
N VAL A 109 3.09 -9.22 -3.62
CA VAL A 109 2.04 -10.22 -3.43
C VAL A 109 2.68 -11.60 -3.42
N TYR A 110 2.70 -12.23 -2.24
CA TYR A 110 3.19 -13.59 -2.04
C TYR A 110 2.01 -14.54 -1.83
N ALA A 111 1.88 -15.56 -2.67
CA ALA A 111 0.81 -16.54 -2.60
C ALA A 111 1.28 -17.82 -1.90
N GLU A 112 0.54 -18.21 -0.87
CA GLU A 112 0.75 -19.42 -0.10
C GLU A 112 -0.24 -20.48 -0.59
N LEU A 113 0.26 -21.49 -1.29
CA LEU A 113 -0.52 -22.67 -1.66
C LEU A 113 -0.61 -23.61 -0.46
N PRO A 114 -1.77 -24.26 -0.21
CA PRO A 114 -1.86 -25.31 0.78
C PRO A 114 -0.81 -26.37 0.44
N SER A 115 0.04 -26.68 1.43
CA SER A 115 1.05 -27.71 1.35
C SER A 115 0.40 -29.01 0.89
N ARG A 116 0.68 -29.44 -0.35
CA ARG A 116 0.36 -30.79 -0.82
C ARG A 116 1.33 -31.75 -0.16
N TRP A 117 1.07 -32.07 1.11
CA TRP A 117 1.66 -33.22 1.78
C TRP A 117 0.52 -34.16 2.13
N ASN A 118 0.36 -35.17 1.28
CA ASN A 118 -0.08 -36.51 1.63
C ASN A 118 0.79 -37.47 0.80
#